data_AF-A0A3D1KFP3-F1
#
_entry.id   AF-A0A3D1KFP3-F1
#
_cell.length_a   1.000
_cell.length_b   1.000
_cell.length_c   1.000
_cell.angle_alpha   90.00
_cell.angle_beta   90.00
_cell.angle_gamma   90.00
#
_symmetry.space_group_name_H-M   'P 1'
#
loop_
_entity.id
_entity.type
_entity.pdbx_description
1 polymer ?
#
loop_
_entity_poly.entity_id
_entity_poly.type
_entity_poly.pdbx_seq_one_letter_code
_entity_poly.pdbx_strand_id
1 'polypeptide(L)'
;IPMRDVFDYCVLEYSFAHWQWGTSVSGIPGNEASDSEILKHLLSISGPDYFSPGKEMAPFFYQAAYELGYYGYDIKPFKKLLSIKSTHNYVRRVMLPDTLAHTKFHKKLSRYVRKYLRNNDPEMLFIYGETDPWTAAGVTWLKDKRNMKVFIQKGGSHLARIKNMPDEKRKEILEILSQWLGEPPAVTP
;
A
#
# COMPACT_ATOMS: atom_id res chain seq x y z
N ILE A 1 22.31 4.13 5.43
CA ILE A 1 22.22 3.35 6.70
C ILE A 1 23.11 2.11 6.61
N PRO A 2 23.58 1.53 7.74
CA PRO A 2 24.36 0.28 7.74
C PRO A 2 23.61 -0.88 7.07
N MET A 3 24.33 -1.83 6.46
CA MET A 3 23.72 -2.97 5.76
C MET A 3 22.87 -3.85 6.69
N ARG A 4 23.28 -4.00 7.96
CA ARG A 4 22.51 -4.75 8.96
C ARG A 4 21.14 -4.11 9.23
N ASP A 5 21.08 -2.78 9.27
CA ASP A 5 19.82 -2.06 9.42
C ASP A 5 18.92 -2.24 8.20
N VAL A 6 19.49 -2.28 6.98
CA VAL A 6 18.74 -2.57 5.74
C VAL A 6 18.11 -3.95 5.81
N PHE A 7 18.87 -4.96 6.24
CA PHE A 7 18.34 -6.32 6.42
C PHE A 7 17.19 -6.36 7.43
N ASP A 8 17.32 -5.68 8.57
CA ASP A 8 16.23 -5.56 9.55
C ASP A 8 14.97 -4.96 8.92
N TYR A 9 15.10 -3.93 8.07
CA TYR A 9 13.96 -3.35 7.36
C TYR A 9 13.34 -4.29 6.32
N CYS A 10 14.14 -5.06 5.57
CA CYS A 10 13.63 -6.11 4.67
C CYS A 10 12.76 -7.12 5.43
N VAL A 11 13.22 -7.58 6.60
CA VAL A 11 12.46 -8.51 7.45
C VAL A 11 11.14 -7.89 7.93
N LEU A 12 11.17 -6.62 8.34
CA LEU A 12 9.97 -5.93 8.84
C LEU A 12 8.95 -5.61 7.73
N GLU A 13 9.43 -5.34 6.52
CA GLU A 13 8.61 -5.03 5.34
C GLU A 13 7.99 -6.26 4.69
N TYR A 14 8.62 -7.44 4.83
CA TYR A 14 8.20 -8.68 4.19
C TYR A 14 6.70 -8.93 4.27
N SER A 15 6.10 -8.83 5.46
CA SER A 15 4.67 -9.10 5.62
C SER A 15 3.79 -8.12 4.84
N PHE A 16 4.16 -6.84 4.81
CA PHE A 16 3.43 -5.81 4.07
C PHE A 16 3.52 -6.07 2.57
N ALA A 17 4.73 -6.21 2.04
CA ALA A 17 4.97 -6.42 0.61
C ALA A 17 4.34 -7.73 0.10
N HIS A 18 4.39 -8.80 0.90
CA HIS A 18 3.77 -10.09 0.57
C HIS A 18 2.26 -9.95 0.33
N TRP A 19 1.55 -9.29 1.25
CA TRP A 19 0.11 -9.07 1.13
C TRP A 19 -0.23 -8.02 0.06
N GLN A 20 0.56 -6.95 -0.06
CA GLN A 20 0.40 -5.92 -1.09
C GLN A 20 0.36 -6.53 -2.47
N TRP A 21 1.25 -7.46 -2.79
CA TRP A 21 1.34 -8.04 -4.12
C TRP A 21 0.52 -9.33 -4.29
N GLY A 22 -0.11 -9.83 -3.22
CA GLY A 22 -0.94 -11.03 -3.26
C GLY A 22 -0.12 -12.30 -3.55
N THR A 23 1.12 -12.35 -3.08
CA THR A 23 1.96 -13.54 -3.22
C THR A 23 1.32 -14.73 -2.49
N SER A 24 1.43 -15.93 -3.07
CA SER A 24 0.88 -17.13 -2.44
C SER A 24 1.65 -17.50 -1.18
N VAL A 25 0.92 -17.72 -0.08
CA VAL A 25 1.49 -18.23 1.18
C VAL A 25 2.08 -19.64 1.05
N SER A 26 1.62 -20.42 0.07
CA SER A 26 2.19 -21.76 -0.20
C SER A 26 3.62 -21.69 -0.76
N GLY A 27 4.06 -20.52 -1.22
CA GLY A 27 5.42 -20.30 -1.70
C GLY A 27 6.41 -19.94 -0.59
N ILE A 28 5.94 -19.77 0.66
CA ILE A 28 6.82 -19.45 1.79
C ILE A 28 7.65 -20.69 2.14
N PRO A 29 8.99 -20.61 2.17
CA PRO A 29 9.84 -21.74 2.55
C PRO A 29 9.48 -22.27 3.95
N GLY A 30 9.44 -23.60 4.06
CA GLY A 30 9.21 -24.30 5.33
C GLY A 30 10.45 -24.31 6.24
N ASN A 31 10.29 -24.86 7.45
CA ASN A 31 11.35 -24.86 8.47
C ASN A 31 12.61 -25.66 8.09
N GLU A 32 12.48 -26.62 7.17
CA GLU A 32 13.60 -27.44 6.68
C GLU A 32 14.33 -26.82 5.47
N ALA A 33 13.89 -25.64 5.01
CA ALA A 33 14.55 -24.93 3.92
C ALA A 33 15.92 -24.42 4.33
N SER A 34 16.86 -24.41 3.38
CA SER A 34 18.18 -23.83 3.59
C SER A 34 18.12 -22.31 3.76
N ASP A 35 19.12 -21.74 4.45
CA ASP A 35 19.27 -20.29 4.59
C ASP A 35 19.26 -19.55 3.24
N SER A 36 19.82 -20.18 2.20
CA SER A 36 19.85 -19.64 0.83
C SER A 36 18.45 -19.53 0.23
N GLU A 37 17.60 -20.55 0.43
CA GLU A 37 16.21 -20.55 -0.04
C GLU A 37 15.37 -19.52 0.71
N ILE A 38 15.52 -19.44 2.04
CA ILE A 38 14.85 -18.45 2.88
C ILE A 38 15.25 -17.03 2.45
N LEU A 39 16.55 -16.78 2.29
CA LEU A 39 17.05 -15.47 1.89
C LEU A 39 16.59 -15.09 0.49
N LYS A 40 16.65 -16.01 -0.48
CA LYS A 40 16.18 -15.77 -1.84
C LYS A 40 14.69 -15.41 -1.87
N HIS A 41 13.88 -16.08 -1.07
CA HIS A 41 12.46 -15.76 -0.94
C HIS A 41 12.23 -14.41 -0.29
N LEU A 42 12.93 -14.09 0.81
CA LEU A 42 12.84 -12.76 1.43
C LEU A 42 13.16 -11.65 0.43
N LEU A 43 14.25 -11.80 -0.33
CA LEU A 43 14.71 -10.78 -1.29
C LEU A 43 13.82 -10.64 -2.52
N SER A 44 13.06 -11.68 -2.90
CA SER A 44 12.09 -11.58 -3.99
C SER A 44 10.83 -10.80 -3.60
N ILE A 45 10.53 -10.72 -2.29
CA ILE A 45 9.37 -10.01 -1.74
C ILE A 45 9.74 -8.62 -1.22
N SER A 46 10.86 -8.50 -0.50
CA SER A 46 11.33 -7.27 0.13
C SER A 46 12.84 -7.10 -0.04
N GLY A 47 13.22 -6.72 -1.26
CA GLY A 47 14.61 -6.46 -1.61
C GLY A 47 15.20 -5.22 -0.93
N PRO A 48 16.52 -5.20 -0.67
CA PRO A 48 17.20 -4.08 -0.01
C PRO A 48 17.20 -2.81 -0.84
N ASP A 49 17.04 -2.95 -2.16
CA ASP A 49 16.96 -1.83 -3.08
C ASP A 49 15.78 -0.91 -2.74
N TYR A 50 14.68 -1.44 -2.19
CA TYR A 50 13.54 -0.65 -1.74
C TYR A 50 13.92 0.45 -0.73
N PHE A 51 14.94 0.18 0.10
CA PHE A 51 15.45 1.09 1.14
C PHE A 51 16.61 1.98 0.67
N SER A 52 16.83 2.08 -0.64
CA SER A 52 17.85 2.95 -1.22
C SER A 52 17.27 4.35 -1.50
N PRO A 53 17.83 5.43 -0.91
CA PRO A 53 17.40 6.79 -1.19
C PRO A 53 17.74 7.22 -2.62
N GLY A 54 17.00 8.19 -3.17
CA GLY A 54 17.32 8.78 -4.48
C GLY A 54 16.80 8.00 -5.70
N LYS A 55 15.89 7.04 -5.49
CA LYS A 55 15.17 6.35 -6.56
C LYS A 55 14.07 7.23 -7.19
N GLU A 56 13.51 6.76 -8.31
CA GLU A 56 12.34 7.35 -8.99
C GLU A 56 11.15 7.62 -8.06
N MET A 57 11.05 6.87 -6.96
CA MET A 57 10.00 7.00 -5.94
C MET A 57 10.24 8.14 -4.92
N ALA A 58 11.31 8.92 -5.03
CA ALA A 58 11.61 10.01 -4.09
C ALA A 58 10.45 11.03 -3.93
N PRO A 59 9.75 11.47 -5.00
CA PRO A 59 8.59 12.35 -4.84
C PRO A 59 7.46 11.71 -4.03
N PHE A 60 7.22 10.41 -4.21
CA PHE A 60 6.23 9.67 -3.43
C PHE A 60 6.62 9.63 -1.94
N PHE A 61 7.86 9.24 -1.62
CA PHE A 61 8.30 9.19 -0.22
C PHE A 61 8.32 10.57 0.44
N TYR A 62 8.63 11.62 -0.31
CA TYR A 62 8.52 12.99 0.18
C TYR A 62 7.07 13.30 0.55
N GLN A 63 6.12 13.02 -0.35
CA GLN A 63 4.70 13.26 -0.09
C GLN A 63 4.16 12.38 1.06
N ALA A 64 4.62 11.13 1.18
CA ALA A 64 4.32 10.25 2.30
C ALA A 64 4.81 10.83 3.63
N ALA A 65 6.05 11.31 3.68
CA ALA A 65 6.62 11.92 4.87
C ALA A 65 5.96 13.26 5.23
N TYR A 66 5.52 14.01 4.22
CA TYR A 66 4.99 15.37 4.36
C TYR A 66 3.47 15.41 4.59
N GLU A 67 2.64 14.69 3.84
CA GLU A 67 1.18 14.90 3.86
C GLU A 67 0.32 13.63 3.92
N LEU A 68 0.74 12.54 3.26
CA LEU A 68 -0.07 11.32 3.20
C LEU A 68 0.05 10.49 4.49
N GLY A 69 1.23 10.52 5.11
CA GLY A 69 1.61 9.55 6.13
C GLY A 69 2.12 8.26 5.51
N TYR A 70 2.63 7.38 6.35
CA TYR A 70 3.13 6.07 5.96
C TYR A 70 2.97 5.09 7.12
N TYR A 71 2.85 3.80 6.81
CA TYR A 71 2.76 2.78 7.85
C TYR A 71 4.09 2.66 8.60
N GLY A 72 3.99 2.22 9.86
CA GLY A 72 5.14 1.87 10.69
C GLY A 72 5.26 0.37 10.87
N TYR A 73 6.41 -0.08 11.39
CA TYR A 73 6.64 -1.50 11.69
C TYR A 73 6.49 -1.79 13.18
N ASP A 74 5.84 -2.90 13.51
CA ASP A 74 5.87 -3.46 14.87
C ASP A 74 7.14 -4.30 15.07
N ILE A 75 8.09 -3.73 15.80
CA ILE A 75 9.37 -4.39 16.09
C ILE A 75 9.30 -5.35 17.29
N LYS A 76 8.18 -5.38 18.03
CA LYS A 76 8.10 -6.16 19.29
C LYS A 76 8.43 -7.64 19.11
N PRO A 77 7.94 -8.35 18.07
CA PRO A 77 8.22 -9.78 17.90
C PRO A 77 9.71 -10.08 17.69
N PHE A 78 10.45 -9.14 17.08
CA PHE A 78 11.83 -9.33 16.65
C PHE A 78 12.85 -8.56 17.50
N LYS A 79 12.42 -7.88 18.58
CA LYS A 79 13.27 -6.92 19.34
C LYS A 79 14.62 -7.47 19.80
N LYS A 80 14.72 -8.77 20.10
CA LYS A 80 15.97 -9.44 20.51
C LYS A 80 16.89 -9.79 19.34
N LEU A 81 16.35 -9.84 18.12
CA LEU A 81 17.04 -10.23 16.89
C LEU A 81 17.48 -9.03 16.06
N LEU A 82 16.72 -7.92 16.13
CA LEU A 82 17.01 -6.70 15.37
C LEU A 82 18.21 -5.92 15.91
N SER A 83 19.03 -5.44 14.98
CA SER A 83 20.06 -4.45 15.25
C SER A 83 19.45 -3.06 15.50
N ILE A 84 18.43 -2.68 14.73
CA ILE A 84 17.71 -1.42 14.92
C ILE A 84 16.92 -1.41 16.22
N LYS A 85 16.92 -0.28 16.91
CA LYS A 85 16.20 -0.11 18.19
C LYS A 85 14.86 0.60 18.04
N SER A 86 14.62 1.23 16.91
CA SER A 86 13.38 1.95 16.61
C SER A 86 13.19 2.19 15.12
N THR A 87 11.95 2.05 14.67
CA THR A 87 11.49 2.36 13.30
C THR A 87 10.78 3.71 13.21
N HIS A 88 10.75 4.48 14.31
CA HIS A 88 10.11 5.79 14.35
C HIS A 88 10.68 6.71 13.27
N ASN A 89 9.87 7.34 12.41
CA ASN A 89 10.31 8.19 11.30
C ASN A 89 11.26 7.52 10.28
N TYR A 90 11.26 6.19 10.14
CA TYR A 90 12.18 5.51 9.21
C TYR A 90 12.06 6.05 7.77
N VAL A 91 10.86 6.37 7.29
CA VAL A 91 10.66 6.93 5.94
C VAL A 91 11.54 8.15 5.71
N ARG A 92 11.62 9.06 6.69
CA ARG A 92 12.44 10.28 6.58
C ARG A 92 13.93 10.01 6.67
N ARG A 93 14.33 9.00 7.46
CA ARG A 93 15.74 8.68 7.70
C ARG A 93 16.35 7.76 6.65
N VAL A 94 15.52 6.95 6.00
CA VAL A 94 15.94 5.84 5.14
C VAL A 94 15.54 6.08 3.70
N MET A 95 14.31 6.57 3.46
CA MET A 95 13.75 6.66 2.11
C MET A 95 13.94 8.04 1.47
N LEU A 96 14.27 9.07 2.26
CA LEU A 96 14.54 10.42 1.76
C LEU A 96 16.03 10.70 1.68
N PRO A 97 16.46 11.53 0.70
CA PRO A 97 17.78 12.15 0.74
C PRO A 97 17.98 12.97 2.03
N ASP A 98 19.22 13.09 2.49
CA ASP A 98 19.56 13.80 3.74
C ASP A 98 19.05 15.24 3.78
N THR A 99 19.05 15.92 2.63
CA THR A 99 18.52 17.30 2.47
C THR A 99 17.04 17.42 2.81
N LEU A 100 16.28 16.33 2.74
CA LEU A 100 14.84 16.26 3.02
C LEU A 100 14.51 15.49 4.30
N ALA A 101 15.48 14.96 5.03
CA ALA A 101 15.26 14.16 6.24
C ALA A 101 14.53 14.93 7.37
N HIS A 102 14.59 16.27 7.35
CA HIS A 102 13.93 17.15 8.31
C HIS A 102 12.47 17.47 7.98
N THR A 103 11.92 16.92 6.89
CA THR A 103 10.53 17.11 6.47
C THR A 103 9.58 16.80 7.63
N LYS A 104 8.65 17.71 7.95
CA LYS A 104 7.68 17.52 9.04
C LYS A 104 6.30 17.23 8.47
N PHE A 105 5.63 16.24 9.05
CA PHE A 105 4.28 15.84 8.64
C PHE A 105 3.28 16.96 8.88
N HIS A 106 2.41 17.17 7.90
CA HIS A 106 1.44 18.23 7.82
C HIS A 106 0.04 17.65 7.57
N LYS A 107 -0.72 17.52 8.66
CA LYS A 107 -2.07 16.90 8.69
C LYS A 107 -3.18 17.68 7.98
N LYS A 108 -2.91 18.77 7.25
CA LYS A 108 -3.97 19.60 6.62
C LYS A 108 -4.62 18.87 5.45
N LEU A 109 -3.82 18.23 4.58
CA LEU A 109 -4.33 17.50 3.42
C LEU A 109 -5.24 16.33 3.85
N SER A 110 -4.76 15.46 4.74
CA SER A 110 -5.55 14.31 5.20
C SER A 110 -6.88 14.72 5.86
N ARG A 111 -6.88 15.78 6.67
CA ARG A 111 -8.12 16.35 7.24
C ARG A 111 -9.03 16.93 6.18
N TYR A 112 -8.47 17.62 5.19
CA TYR A 112 -9.22 18.20 4.07
C TYR A 112 -9.90 17.10 3.26
N VAL A 113 -9.15 16.09 2.80
CA VAL A 113 -9.67 14.95 2.02
C VAL A 113 -10.79 14.25 2.80
N ARG A 114 -10.55 13.92 4.08
CA ARG A 114 -11.57 13.26 4.92
C ARG A 114 -12.85 14.11 5.08
N LYS A 115 -12.71 15.43 5.25
CA LYS A 115 -13.86 16.35 5.36
C LYS A 115 -14.59 16.47 4.02
N TYR A 116 -13.86 16.59 2.91
CA TYR A 116 -14.41 16.69 1.57
C TYR A 116 -15.25 15.46 1.24
N LEU A 117 -14.71 14.25 1.41
CA LEU A 117 -15.42 13.00 1.16
C LEU A 117 -16.62 12.78 2.11
N ARG A 118 -16.60 13.33 3.32
CA ARG A 118 -17.78 13.29 4.21
C ARG A 118 -18.89 14.20 3.72
N ASN A 119 -18.54 15.42 3.32
CA ASN A 119 -19.52 16.49 3.09
C ASN A 119 -19.98 16.60 1.64
N ASN A 120 -19.29 15.96 0.70
CA ASN A 120 -19.60 16.03 -0.72
C ASN A 120 -19.94 14.63 -1.25
N ASP A 121 -20.52 14.57 -2.44
CA ASP A 121 -20.84 13.33 -3.13
C ASP A 121 -20.60 13.46 -4.65
N PRO A 122 -19.35 13.72 -5.07
CA PRO A 122 -19.00 13.74 -6.48
C PRO A 122 -19.03 12.33 -7.08
N GLU A 123 -19.03 12.26 -8.40
CA GLU A 123 -18.83 11.01 -9.15
C GLU A 123 -17.39 10.52 -8.92
N MET A 124 -17.23 9.63 -7.95
CA MET A 124 -15.93 9.01 -7.62
C MET A 124 -16.10 7.52 -7.35
N LEU A 125 -15.20 6.74 -7.95
CA LEU A 125 -15.12 5.31 -7.78
C LEU A 125 -13.85 4.96 -7.00
N PHE A 126 -14.01 4.19 -5.92
CA PHE A 126 -12.89 3.68 -5.13
C PHE A 126 -12.81 2.16 -5.28
N ILE A 127 -11.68 1.66 -5.77
CA ILE A 127 -11.41 0.22 -5.94
C ILE A 127 -10.33 -0.20 -4.95
N TYR A 128 -10.60 -1.25 -4.19
CA TYR A 128 -9.69 -1.81 -3.19
C TYR A 128 -9.54 -3.32 -3.34
N GLY A 129 -8.38 -3.84 -2.96
CA GLY A 129 -8.20 -5.27 -2.68
C GLY A 129 -8.55 -5.59 -1.23
N GLU A 130 -9.26 -6.70 -0.97
CA GLU A 130 -9.57 -7.15 0.39
C GLU A 130 -8.31 -7.44 1.24
N THR A 131 -7.27 -8.00 0.61
CA THR A 131 -6.02 -8.38 1.30
C THR A 131 -4.91 -7.35 1.14
N ASP A 132 -5.15 -6.26 0.38
CA ASP A 132 -4.20 -5.16 0.25
C ASP A 132 -4.08 -4.39 1.59
N PRO A 133 -2.89 -4.32 2.21
CA PRO A 133 -2.71 -3.59 3.46
C PRO A 133 -2.98 -2.08 3.32
N TRP A 134 -2.90 -1.50 2.11
CA TRP A 134 -3.27 -0.09 1.88
C TRP A 134 -4.77 0.17 2.05
N THR A 135 -5.61 -0.85 1.89
CA THR A 135 -7.07 -0.75 2.08
C THR A 135 -7.44 -0.34 3.50
N ALA A 136 -6.59 -0.63 4.50
CA ALA A 136 -6.81 -0.22 5.89
C ALA A 136 -6.94 1.30 6.07
N ALA A 137 -6.28 2.10 5.20
CA ALA A 137 -6.38 3.55 5.19
C ALA A 137 -7.41 4.09 4.17
N GLY A 138 -8.10 3.19 3.45
CA GLY A 138 -9.05 3.51 2.40
C GLY A 138 -10.34 4.17 2.88
N VAL A 139 -11.20 4.52 1.92
CA VAL A 139 -12.47 5.23 2.18
C VAL A 139 -13.66 4.26 2.37
N THR A 140 -13.39 3.07 2.91
CA THR A 140 -14.38 2.00 3.13
C THR A 140 -15.46 2.35 4.16
N TRP A 141 -15.32 3.49 4.85
CA TRP A 141 -16.26 4.01 5.84
C TRP A 141 -17.36 4.91 5.26
N LEU A 142 -17.36 5.18 3.94
CA LEU A 142 -18.41 5.97 3.30
C LEU A 142 -19.78 5.30 3.47
N LYS A 143 -20.78 6.08 3.86
CA LYS A 143 -22.18 5.68 4.01
C LYS A 143 -23.07 6.74 3.39
N ASP A 144 -24.25 6.32 2.91
CA ASP A 144 -25.32 7.23 2.45
C ASP A 144 -24.88 8.17 1.31
N LYS A 145 -24.09 7.64 0.37
CA LYS A 145 -23.62 8.33 -0.84
C LYS A 145 -24.35 7.82 -2.08
N ARG A 146 -24.88 8.74 -2.89
CA ARG A 146 -25.52 8.42 -4.17
C ARG A 146 -24.48 8.18 -5.25
N ASN A 147 -23.49 9.06 -5.36
CA ASN A 147 -22.52 9.06 -6.46
C ASN A 147 -21.20 8.38 -6.07
N MET A 148 -20.65 8.64 -4.90
CA MET A 148 -19.41 7.96 -4.50
C MET A 148 -19.68 6.47 -4.23
N LYS A 149 -18.91 5.60 -4.90
CA LYS A 149 -19.04 4.14 -4.77
C LYS A 149 -17.71 3.50 -4.38
N VAL A 150 -17.78 2.51 -3.49
CA VAL A 150 -16.62 1.74 -3.03
C VAL A 150 -16.82 0.29 -3.42
N PHE A 151 -15.82 -0.29 -4.08
CA PHE A 151 -15.78 -1.70 -4.46
C PHE A 151 -14.54 -2.36 -3.86
N ILE A 152 -14.74 -3.53 -3.23
CA ILE A 152 -13.68 -4.33 -2.66
C ILE A 152 -13.62 -5.66 -3.41
N GLN A 153 -12.46 -5.97 -3.97
CA GLN A 153 -12.19 -7.25 -4.60
C GLN A 153 -11.91 -8.29 -3.52
N LYS A 154 -12.83 -9.25 -3.36
CA LYS A 154 -12.63 -10.39 -2.47
C LYS A 154 -11.36 -11.16 -2.84
N GLY A 155 -10.50 -11.42 -1.86
CA GLY A 155 -9.17 -12.01 -2.03
C GLY A 155 -8.16 -11.16 -2.80
N GLY A 156 -8.54 -9.96 -3.26
CA GLY A 156 -7.71 -9.12 -4.11
C GLY A 156 -6.62 -8.37 -3.34
N SER A 157 -5.47 -8.17 -3.99
CA SER A 157 -4.34 -7.41 -3.48
C SER A 157 -4.29 -5.99 -4.08
N HIS A 158 -3.14 -5.33 -4.04
CA HIS A 158 -2.90 -4.03 -4.67
C HIS A 158 -3.06 -4.06 -6.20
N LEU A 159 -3.18 -5.26 -6.78
CA LEU A 159 -3.48 -5.50 -8.20
C LEU A 159 -4.98 -5.45 -8.52
N ALA A 160 -5.84 -5.10 -7.57
CA ALA A 160 -7.27 -4.91 -7.80
C ALA A 160 -7.53 -3.81 -8.83
N ARG A 161 -8.27 -4.13 -9.90
CA ARG A 161 -8.62 -3.24 -11.01
C ARG A 161 -10.01 -3.56 -11.51
N ILE A 162 -10.67 -2.64 -12.21
CA ILE A 162 -11.98 -2.91 -12.82
C ILE A 162 -11.92 -4.17 -13.72
N LYS A 163 -10.83 -4.32 -14.50
CA LYS A 163 -10.64 -5.44 -15.44
C LYS A 163 -10.70 -6.83 -14.80
N ASN A 164 -10.23 -6.98 -13.56
CA ASN A 164 -10.14 -8.27 -12.86
C ASN A 164 -11.15 -8.39 -11.70
N MET A 165 -12.15 -7.51 -11.63
CA MET A 165 -13.28 -7.72 -10.72
C MET A 165 -14.11 -8.93 -11.16
N PRO A 166 -14.81 -9.60 -10.21
CA PRO A 166 -15.86 -10.54 -10.55
C PRO A 166 -16.85 -9.94 -11.54
N ASP A 167 -17.32 -10.72 -12.51
CA ASP A 167 -18.06 -10.22 -13.67
C ASP A 167 -19.28 -9.37 -13.29
N GLU A 168 -20.03 -9.77 -12.26
CA GLU A 168 -21.17 -9.02 -11.73
C GLU A 168 -20.75 -7.60 -11.28
N LYS A 169 -19.68 -7.51 -10.48
CA LYS A 169 -19.14 -6.23 -10.00
C LYS A 169 -18.50 -5.42 -11.11
N ARG A 170 -17.82 -6.06 -12.06
CA ARG A 170 -17.26 -5.39 -13.23
C ARG A 170 -18.38 -4.75 -14.05
N LYS A 171 -19.47 -5.47 -14.31
CA LYS A 171 -20.63 -4.97 -15.05
C LYS A 171 -21.29 -3.79 -14.33
N GLU A 172 -21.52 -3.92 -13.02
CA GLU A 172 -22.05 -2.83 -12.17
C GLU A 172 -21.20 -1.56 -12.29
N ILE A 173 -19.87 -1.69 -12.18
CA ILE A 173 -18.95 -0.56 -12.33
C ILE A 173 -19.03 0.08 -13.71
N LEU A 174 -19.05 -0.72 -14.78
CA LEU A 174 -19.11 -0.21 -16.15
C LEU A 174 -20.43 0.52 -16.43
N GLU A 175 -21.55 0.02 -15.92
CA GLU A 175 -22.85 0.70 -16.00
C GLU A 175 -22.84 2.06 -15.30
N ILE A 176 -22.24 2.14 -14.10
CA ILE A 176 -22.07 3.40 -13.36
C ILE A 176 -21.24 4.41 -14.18
N LEU A 177 -20.09 3.97 -14.70
CA LEU A 177 -19.22 4.83 -15.51
C LEU A 177 -19.91 5.32 -16.80
N SER A 178 -20.70 4.45 -17.44
CA SER A 178 -21.49 4.79 -18.63
C SER A 178 -22.51 5.88 -18.34
N GLN A 179 -23.19 5.79 -17.20
CA GLN A 179 -24.15 6.80 -16.76
C GLN A 179 -23.48 8.16 -16.49
N TRP A 180 -22.30 8.17 -15.86
CA TRP A 180 -21.55 9.41 -15.58
C TRP A 180 -20.99 10.05 -16.85
N LEU A 181 -20.48 9.24 -17.78
CA LEU A 181 -19.89 9.71 -19.03
C LEU A 181 -20.94 10.07 -20.10
N GLY A 182 -22.18 9.58 -19.97
CA GLY A 182 -23.21 9.75 -21.00
C GLY A 182 -22.95 8.90 -22.26
N GLU A 183 -22.15 7.85 -22.13
CA GLU A 183 -21.75 6.95 -23.22
C GLU A 183 -22.25 5.53 -22.95
N PRO A 184 -22.52 4.71 -23.99
CA PRO A 184 -22.87 3.31 -23.78
C PRO A 184 -21.71 2.55 -23.10
N PRO A 185 -21.99 1.48 -22.35
CA PRO A 185 -20.95 0.67 -21.73
C PRO A 185 -19.98 0.17 -22.78
N ALA A 186 -18.68 0.38 -22.53
CA ALA A 186 -17.62 -0.17 -23.37
C ALA A 186 -17.87 -1.67 -23.53
N VAL A 187 -18.16 -2.09 -24.77
CA VAL A 187 -18.31 -3.50 -25.12
C VAL A 187 -16.93 -4.12 -24.98
N THR A 188 -16.71 -4.92 -23.94
CA THR A 188 -15.46 -5.70 -23.83
C THR A 188 -15.41 -6.71 -24.98
N PRO A 189 -14.33 -6.77 -25.76
CA PRO A 189 -14.04 -7.91 -26.64
C PRO A 189 -13.83 -9.20 -25.85
#